data_AF-A0A496VRD6-F1
#
_entry.id   AF-A0A496VRD6-F1
#
_cell.length_a   1.000
_cell.length_b   1.000
_cell.length_c   1.000
_cell.angle_alpha   90.00
_cell.angle_beta   90.00
_cell.angle_gamma   90.00
#
_symmetry.space_group_name_H-M   'P 1'
#
loop_
_entity.id
_entity.type
_entity.pdbx_description
1 polymer ?
#
loop_
_entity_poly.entity_id
_entity_poly.type
_entity_poly.pdbx_seq_one_letter_code
_entity_poly.pdbx_strand_id
1 'polypeptide(L)'
;MISIQALHREAMDMAEMALMAKHQGQLDKADDLFRQAYDKEKESAEFFQTLMNEEPTRSVFYRSAASLAVQCQEFREAERLIATALSGEPPVEIAEELRELLENLYGNGIEGCVKRLKIGMVGKRAVGFWDNI
;
A
#
# COMPACT_ATOMS: atom_id res chain seq x y z
N MET A 1 3.60 7.07 -26.29
CA MET A 1 2.46 6.57 -25.51
C MET A 1 2.97 5.36 -24.73
N ILE A 2 3.18 5.49 -23.43
CA ILE A 2 3.59 4.34 -22.59
C ILE A 2 2.32 3.50 -22.38
N SER A 3 2.40 2.18 -22.60
CA SER A 3 1.26 1.31 -22.34
C SER A 3 1.12 1.07 -20.83
N ILE A 4 -0.10 0.85 -20.34
CA ILE A 4 -0.35 0.57 -18.92
C ILE A 4 0.38 -0.72 -18.49
N GLN A 5 0.53 -1.68 -19.39
CA GLN A 5 1.37 -2.86 -19.18
C GLN A 5 2.86 -2.53 -19.03
N ALA A 6 3.36 -1.47 -19.70
CA ALA A 6 4.73 -1.01 -19.50
C ALA A 6 4.89 -0.32 -18.14
N LEU A 7 3.90 0.46 -17.69
CA LEU A 7 3.87 1.02 -16.33
C LEU A 7 3.87 -0.09 -15.26
N HIS A 8 3.05 -1.13 -15.45
CA HIS A 8 3.05 -2.31 -14.59
C HIS A 8 4.43 -2.95 -14.46
N ARG A 9 5.07 -3.23 -15.60
CA ARG A 9 6.40 -3.88 -15.62
C ARG A 9 7.44 -3.02 -14.93
N GLU A 10 7.46 -1.73 -15.23
CA GLU A 10 8.39 -0.79 -14.60
C GLU A 10 8.18 -0.72 -13.08
N ALA A 11 6.92 -0.74 -12.62
CA ALA A 11 6.61 -0.80 -11.19
C ALA A 11 7.08 -2.10 -10.55
N MET A 12 6.90 -3.25 -11.21
CA MET A 12 7.38 -4.55 -10.71
C MET A 12 8.90 -4.60 -10.63
N ASP A 13 9.61 -4.09 -11.65
CA ASP A 13 11.08 -4.00 -11.63
C ASP A 13 11.56 -3.12 -10.47
N MET A 14 10.91 -1.97 -10.24
CA MET A 14 11.21 -1.09 -9.11
C MET A 14 10.92 -1.75 -7.76
N ALA A 15 9.81 -2.50 -7.65
CA ALA A 15 9.45 -3.22 -6.43
C ALA A 15 10.44 -4.34 -6.11
N GLU A 16 10.93 -5.07 -7.12
CA GLU A 16 11.97 -6.07 -6.97
C GLU A 16 13.28 -5.42 -6.50
N MET A 17 13.69 -4.29 -7.11
CA MET A 17 14.84 -3.52 -6.66
C MET A 17 14.68 -3.01 -5.21
N ALA A 18 13.48 -2.60 -4.83
CA ALA A 18 13.16 -2.16 -3.47
C ALA A 18 13.33 -3.29 -2.45
N LEU A 19 12.84 -4.50 -2.78
CA LEU A 19 13.03 -5.70 -1.96
C LEU A 19 14.52 -6.04 -1.81
N MET A 20 15.29 -5.97 -2.89
CA MET A 20 16.74 -6.18 -2.83
C MET A 20 17.44 -5.14 -1.95
N ALA A 21 17.08 -3.86 -2.07
CA ALA A 21 17.61 -2.78 -1.23
C ALA A 21 17.27 -3.00 0.25
N LYS A 22 16.04 -3.44 0.55
CA LYS A 22 15.59 -3.80 1.91
C LYS A 22 16.41 -4.96 2.48
N HIS A 23 16.67 -6.00 1.69
CA HIS A 23 17.54 -7.12 2.09
C HIS A 23 18.98 -6.70 2.34
N GLN A 24 19.47 -5.66 1.65
CA GLN A 24 20.79 -5.07 1.86
C GLN A 24 20.84 -4.06 3.02
N GLY A 25 19.72 -3.84 3.73
CA GLY A 25 19.62 -2.87 4.83
C GLY A 25 19.52 -1.41 4.39
N GLN A 26 19.39 -1.14 3.09
CA GLN A 26 19.21 0.21 2.52
C GLN A 26 17.72 0.59 2.57
N LEU A 27 17.18 0.78 3.78
CA LEU A 27 15.75 1.01 4.00
C LEU A 27 15.24 2.28 3.31
N ASP A 28 15.97 3.40 3.39
CA ASP A 28 15.57 4.67 2.76
C ASP A 28 15.40 4.50 1.23
N LYS A 29 16.35 3.81 0.60
CA LYS A 29 16.31 3.52 -0.84
C LYS A 29 15.17 2.55 -1.20
N ALA A 30 14.90 1.58 -0.33
CA ALA A 30 13.79 0.66 -0.53
C ALA A 30 12.45 1.41 -0.47
N ASP A 31 12.28 2.30 0.51
CA ASP A 31 11.05 3.09 0.68
C ASP A 31 10.81 4.02 -0.52
N ASP A 32 11.86 4.68 -1.02
CA ASP A 32 11.79 5.53 -2.22
C ASP A 32 11.41 4.74 -3.48
N LEU A 33 11.94 3.52 -3.64
CA LEU A 33 11.63 2.65 -4.77
C LEU A 33 10.21 2.10 -4.67
N PHE A 34 9.77 1.69 -3.47
CA PHE A 34 8.39 1.25 -3.26
C PHE A 34 7.39 2.36 -3.54
N ARG A 35 7.69 3.60 -3.13
CA ARG A 35 6.82 4.75 -3.39
C ARG A 35 6.68 5.02 -4.89
N GLN A 36 7.78 4.99 -5.64
CA GLN A 36 7.74 5.15 -7.09
C GLN A 36 6.98 4.03 -7.80
N ALA A 37 7.16 2.78 -7.36
CA ALA A 37 6.41 1.64 -7.87
C ALA A 37 4.92 1.80 -7.60
N TYR A 38 4.56 2.21 -6.37
CA TYR A 38 3.18 2.42 -5.96
C TYR A 38 2.49 3.50 -6.80
N ASP A 39 3.14 4.64 -7.04
CA ASP A 39 2.56 5.74 -7.80
C ASP A 39 2.20 5.32 -9.25
N LYS A 40 3.07 4.53 -9.89
CA LYS A 40 2.82 3.96 -11.23
C LYS A 40 1.66 2.96 -11.25
N GLU A 41 1.55 2.13 -10.23
CA GLU A 41 0.47 1.14 -10.11
C GLU A 41 -0.85 1.77 -9.75
N LYS A 42 -0.84 2.82 -8.94
CA LYS A 42 -2.01 3.61 -8.65
C LYS A 42 -2.56 4.28 -9.90
N GLU A 43 -1.69 4.89 -10.72
CA GLU A 43 -2.09 5.46 -12.01
C GLU A 43 -2.72 4.39 -12.92
N SER A 44 -2.12 3.20 -12.94
CA SER A 44 -2.64 2.05 -13.71
C SER A 44 -4.01 1.59 -13.19
N ALA A 45 -4.20 1.49 -11.88
CA ALA A 45 -5.46 1.09 -11.26
C ALA A 45 -6.58 2.14 -11.45
N GLU A 46 -6.25 3.42 -11.39
CA GLU A 46 -7.17 4.54 -11.66
C GLU A 46 -7.65 4.51 -13.11
N PHE A 47 -6.79 4.18 -14.07
CA PHE A 47 -7.19 4.01 -15.47
C PHE A 47 -8.27 2.93 -15.62
N PHE A 48 -8.11 1.78 -14.95
CA PHE A 48 -9.08 0.69 -14.99
C PHE A 48 -10.32 0.91 -14.11
N GLN A 49 -10.39 2.00 -13.33
CA GLN A 49 -11.56 2.27 -12.47
C GLN A 49 -12.87 2.36 -13.27
N THR A 50 -12.80 2.86 -14.51
CA THR A 50 -13.98 3.00 -15.39
C THR A 50 -14.23 1.79 -16.29
N LEU A 51 -13.30 0.82 -16.33
CA LEU A 51 -13.31 -0.34 -17.22
C LEU A 51 -13.66 -1.61 -16.43
N MET A 52 -14.86 -1.65 -15.85
CA MET A 52 -15.30 -2.76 -14.99
C MET A 52 -15.39 -4.11 -15.70
N ASN A 53 -15.53 -4.13 -17.04
CA ASN A 53 -15.68 -5.35 -17.83
C ASN A 53 -14.32 -5.99 -18.23
N GLU A 54 -13.19 -5.36 -17.92
CA GLU A 54 -11.84 -5.84 -18.24
C GLU A 54 -11.27 -6.73 -17.11
N GLU A 55 -12.08 -7.62 -16.56
CA GLU A 55 -11.62 -8.65 -15.63
C GLU A 55 -11.02 -9.81 -16.42
N PRO A 56 -9.85 -10.36 -16.03
CA PRO A 56 -9.19 -10.24 -14.72
C PRO A 56 -8.22 -9.06 -14.60
N THR A 57 -7.93 -8.36 -15.71
CA THR A 57 -6.87 -7.36 -15.81
C THR A 57 -7.01 -6.30 -14.72
N ARG A 58 -8.22 -5.72 -14.57
CA ARG A 58 -8.51 -4.73 -13.52
C ARG A 58 -8.13 -5.24 -12.14
N SER A 59 -8.63 -6.41 -11.73
CA SER A 59 -8.35 -6.95 -10.40
C SER A 59 -6.86 -7.25 -10.15
N VAL A 60 -6.11 -7.66 -11.17
CA VAL A 60 -4.65 -7.84 -11.07
C VAL A 60 -3.95 -6.52 -10.76
N PHE A 61 -4.30 -5.44 -11.46
CA PHE A 61 -3.73 -4.11 -11.23
C PHE A 61 -4.05 -3.58 -9.84
N TYR A 62 -5.30 -3.71 -9.39
CA TYR A 62 -5.68 -3.29 -8.04
C TYR A 62 -4.97 -4.11 -6.96
N ARG A 63 -4.83 -5.43 -7.14
CA ARG A 63 -4.08 -6.28 -6.20
C ARG A 63 -2.61 -5.86 -6.12
N SER A 64 -2.00 -5.54 -7.26
CA SER A 64 -0.61 -5.04 -7.34
C SER A 64 -0.46 -3.71 -6.60
N ALA A 65 -1.32 -2.74 -6.91
CA ALA A 65 -1.33 -1.43 -6.26
C ALA A 65 -1.54 -1.54 -4.74
N ALA A 66 -2.48 -2.38 -4.30
CA ALA A 66 -2.73 -2.61 -2.89
C ALA A 66 -1.51 -3.23 -2.18
N SER A 67 -0.84 -4.20 -2.81
CA SER A 67 0.35 -4.85 -2.25
C SER A 67 1.50 -3.86 -2.06
N LEU A 68 1.70 -2.95 -3.02
CA LEU A 68 2.71 -1.89 -2.90
C LEU A 68 2.32 -0.83 -1.86
N ALA A 69 1.04 -0.47 -1.75
CA ALA A 69 0.56 0.42 -0.70
C ALA A 69 0.89 -0.12 0.70
N VAL A 70 0.78 -1.44 0.90
CA VAL A 70 1.21 -2.10 2.15
C VAL A 70 2.70 -1.91 2.40
N GLN A 71 3.56 -2.08 1.39
CA GLN A 71 5.00 -1.86 1.54
C GLN A 71 5.32 -0.40 1.88
N CYS A 72 4.58 0.56 1.31
CA CYS A 72 4.69 1.98 1.62
C CYS A 72 4.06 2.38 2.97
N GLN A 73 3.50 1.44 3.74
CA GLN A 73 2.79 1.69 5.00
C GLN A 73 1.51 2.53 4.86
N GLU A 74 0.97 2.66 3.65
CA GLU A 74 -0.26 3.39 3.34
C GLU A 74 -1.49 2.47 3.49
N PHE A 75 -1.67 1.93 4.70
CA PHE A 75 -2.67 0.89 4.97
C PHE A 75 -4.11 1.29 4.61
N ARG A 76 -4.45 2.57 4.82
CA ARG A 76 -5.78 3.10 4.49
C ARG A 76 -6.04 3.09 3.00
N GLU A 77 -5.04 3.42 2.20
CA GLU A 77 -5.18 3.41 0.74
C GLU A 77 -5.17 1.96 0.23
N ALA A 78 -4.36 1.08 0.81
CA ALA A 78 -4.39 -0.36 0.52
C ALA A 78 -5.81 -0.95 0.72
N GLU A 79 -6.46 -0.64 1.85
CA GLU A 79 -7.83 -1.08 2.12
C GLU A 79 -8.83 -0.55 1.07
N ARG A 80 -8.72 0.73 0.70
CA ARG A 80 -9.59 1.34 -0.32
C ARG A 80 -9.40 0.67 -1.68
N LEU A 81 -8.17 0.36 -2.07
CA LEU A 81 -7.86 -0.33 -3.33
C LEU A 81 -8.43 -1.75 -3.33
N ILE A 82 -8.28 -2.49 -2.22
CA ILE A 82 -8.84 -3.84 -2.07
C ILE A 82 -10.37 -3.82 -2.16
N ALA A 83 -11.02 -2.92 -1.42
CA ALA A 83 -12.48 -2.79 -1.47
C ALA A 83 -12.97 -2.42 -2.88
N THR A 84 -12.24 -1.56 -3.59
CA THR A 84 -12.56 -1.18 -4.97
C THR A 84 -12.45 -2.37 -5.92
N ALA A 85 -11.44 -3.23 -5.76
CA ALA A 85 -11.29 -4.45 -6.55
C ALA A 85 -12.42 -5.45 -6.27
N LEU A 86 -12.71 -5.72 -5.00
CA LEU A 86 -13.75 -6.65 -4.56
C LEU A 86 -15.17 -6.17 -4.92
N SER A 87 -15.38 -4.87 -5.13
CA SER A 87 -16.66 -4.34 -5.60
C SER A 87 -16.98 -4.65 -7.06
N GLY A 88 -16.01 -5.14 -7.83
CA GLY A 88 -16.20 -5.61 -9.19
C GLY A 88 -16.64 -7.07 -9.27
N GLU A 89 -16.22 -7.73 -10.35
CA GLU A 89 -16.36 -9.18 -10.55
C GLU A 89 -14.98 -9.87 -10.68
N PRO A 90 -14.11 -9.77 -9.66
CA PRO A 90 -12.82 -10.45 -9.69
C PRO A 90 -12.98 -11.97 -9.81
N PRO A 91 -12.12 -12.66 -10.57
CA PRO A 91 -12.01 -14.11 -10.50
C PRO A 91 -11.74 -14.58 -9.07
N VAL A 92 -12.24 -15.78 -8.74
CA VAL A 92 -12.17 -16.34 -7.37
C VAL A 92 -10.74 -16.32 -6.82
N GLU A 93 -9.76 -16.70 -7.63
CA GLU A 93 -8.35 -16.74 -7.23
C GLU A 93 -7.84 -15.35 -6.77
N ILE A 94 -8.12 -14.30 -7.53
CA ILE A 94 -7.70 -12.94 -7.19
C ILE A 94 -8.52 -12.40 -6.02
N ALA A 95 -9.81 -12.74 -5.95
CA ALA A 95 -10.65 -12.37 -4.82
C ALA A 95 -10.13 -12.94 -3.50
N GLU A 96 -9.66 -14.20 -3.48
CA GLU A 96 -9.03 -14.77 -2.28
C GLU A 96 -7.72 -14.06 -1.93
N GLU A 97 -6.82 -13.83 -2.90
CA GLU A 97 -5.58 -13.07 -2.63
C GLU A 97 -5.84 -11.67 -2.05
N LEU A 98 -6.88 -10.99 -2.54
CA LEU A 98 -7.32 -9.68 -2.03
C LEU A 98 -7.85 -9.78 -0.58
N ARG A 99 -8.58 -10.84 -0.25
CA ARG A 99 -9.07 -11.09 1.11
C ARG A 99 -7.94 -11.46 2.06
N GLU A 100 -7.00 -12.29 1.63
CA GLU A 100 -5.78 -12.60 2.39
C GLU A 100 -4.96 -11.33 2.65
N LEU A 101 -4.83 -10.45 1.64
CA LEU A 101 -4.16 -9.16 1.81
C LEU A 101 -4.89 -8.28 2.83
N LEU A 102 -6.22 -8.26 2.80
CA LEU A 102 -7.04 -7.54 3.78
C LEU A 102 -6.90 -8.12 5.18
N GLU A 103 -6.91 -9.44 5.33
CA GLU A 103 -6.71 -10.12 6.60
C GLU A 103 -5.31 -9.81 7.16
N ASN A 104 -4.28 -9.84 6.32
CA ASN A 104 -2.92 -9.45 6.69
C ASN A 104 -2.84 -7.99 7.13
N LEU A 105 -3.55 -7.07 6.46
CA LEU A 105 -3.64 -5.66 6.87
C LEU A 105 -4.22 -5.52 8.28
N TYR A 106 -5.32 -6.20 8.56
CA TYR A 106 -5.97 -6.14 9.86
C TYR A 106 -5.20 -6.89 10.94
N GLY A 107 -4.65 -8.07 10.64
CA GLY A 107 -3.81 -8.87 11.54
C GLY A 107 -2.55 -8.13 11.98
N ASN A 108 -1.86 -7.47 11.04
CA ASN A 108 -0.71 -6.60 11.36
C ASN A 108 -1.13 -5.25 11.98
N GLY A 109 -2.35 -4.78 11.67
CA GLY A 109 -2.93 -3.56 12.24
C GLY A 109 -3.11 -3.62 13.75
N ILE A 110 -3.33 -4.81 14.33
CA ILE A 110 -3.40 -5.01 15.78
C ILE A 110 -2.04 -4.71 16.43
N GLU A 111 -0.92 -5.06 15.80
CA GLU A 111 0.42 -4.70 16.29
C GLU A 111 0.74 -3.21 16.10
N GLY A 112 0.26 -2.62 15.00
CA GLY A 112 0.45 -1.20 14.68
C GLY A 112 -0.28 -0.23 15.63
N CYS A 113 -1.50 -0.59 16.05
CA CYS A 113 -2.27 0.19 17.04
C CYS A 113 -1.53 0.25 18.39
N VAL A 114 -0.92 -0.86 18.81
CA VAL A 114 -0.10 -0.92 20.04
C VAL A 114 1.19 -0.10 19.91
N LYS A 115 1.84 -0.09 18.74
CA LYS A 115 3.06 0.69 18.53
C LYS A 115 2.78 2.20 18.51
N ARG A 116 1.70 2.67 17.87
CA ARG A 116 1.34 4.10 17.83
C ARG A 116 1.04 4.69 19.22
N LEU A 117 0.50 3.88 20.14
CA LEU A 117 0.29 4.27 21.52
C LEU A 117 1.60 4.37 22.34
N LYS A 118 2.65 3.64 21.99
CA LYS A 118 3.93 3.67 22.72
C LYS A 118 4.86 4.83 22.31
N ILE A 119 4.76 5.33 21.08
CA ILE A 119 5.63 6.44 20.60
C ILE A 119 5.12 7.82 21.04
N GLY A 120 3.86 7.94 21.48
CA GLY A 120 3.26 9.20 21.93
C GLY A 120 3.53 9.58 23.40
N MET A 121 4.14 8.70 24.21
CA MET A 121 4.35 8.92 25.66
C MET A 121 5.80 9.21 26.06
N VAL A 122 6.72 9.42 25.12
CA VAL A 122 8.09 9.83 25.45
C VAL A 122 8.36 11.23 24.90
N GLY A 123 8.01 12.21 25.74
CA GLY A 123 8.71 13.50 25.74
C GLY A 123 7.94 14.68 25.18
N LYS A 124 7.12 15.33 26.03
CA LYS A 124 7.25 16.78 26.25
C LYS A 124 7.13 17.07 27.75
N ARG A 125 8.26 17.53 28.28
CA ARG A 125 8.49 18.12 29.61
C ARG A 125 7.35 19.08 30.00
N ALA A 126 6.93 18.95 31.24
CA ALA A 126 6.24 20.00 31.97
C ALA A 126 7.07 21.29 31.93
N VAL A 127 6.45 22.39 31.48
CA VAL A 127 6.88 23.74 31.86
C VAL A 127 5.61 24.52 32.17
N GLY A 128 5.53 25.03 33.39
CA GLY A 128 4.34 25.59 34.02
C GLY A 128 3.75 26.80 33.30
N PHE A 129 2.43 26.88 33.36
CA PHE A 129 1.64 28.01 32.88
C PHE A 129 0.39 28.23 33.75
N TRP A 130 0.54 28.16 35.07
CA TRP A 130 -0.52 28.54 36.02
C TRP A 130 0.08 29.21 37.25
N ASP A 131 0.61 30.42 37.05
CA ASP A 131 0.87 31.40 38.11
C ASP A 131 0.53 32.80 37.56
N ASN A 132 -0.77 33.05 37.33
CA ASN A 132 -1.39 34.38 37.34
C ASN A 132 -2.90 34.24 37.06
N ILE A 133 -3.68 34.09 38.13
CA ILE A 133 -4.99 34.71 38.42
C ILE A 133 -5.32 34.40 39.88
#